data_AF-A0AAN7ZMP5-F1
#
_entry.id   AF-A0AAN7ZMP5-F1
#
_cell.length_a   1.000
_cell.length_b   1.000
_cell.length_c   1.000
_cell.angle_alpha   90.00
_cell.angle_beta   90.00
_cell.angle_gamma   90.00
#
_symmetry.space_group_name_H-M   'P 1'
#
loop_
_entity.id
_entity.type
_entity.pdbx_description
1 polymer ?
#
loop_
_entity_poly.entity_id
_entity_poly.type
_entity_poly.pdbx_seq_one_letter_code
_entity_poly.pdbx_strand_id
1 'polypeptide(L)'
;MLICMLSDSRPHIRELAIRRILNAKKRENSEIIRPFIIPRLNFEADDYTNLIDWQNNDITPPPLLQYFELDELRSIIKETPNKVIEITSYPCHTQAVERCVKLVTEASLSIVGFKKRDGFIKARLDSRKLMPQFESKKDFLQ
;
A
#
# COMPACT_ATOMS: atom_id res chain seq x y z
N MET A 1 -3.92 3.46 -6.41
CA MET A 1 -4.19 4.29 -7.61
C MET A 1 -3.44 5.61 -7.63
N LEU A 2 -3.57 6.52 -6.66
CA LEU A 2 -2.88 7.82 -6.70
C LEU A 2 -1.36 7.71 -6.86
N ILE A 3 -0.72 6.77 -6.14
CA ILE A 3 0.71 6.44 -6.28
C ILE A 3 1.02 6.02 -7.73
N CYS A 4 0.24 5.12 -8.32
CA CYS A 4 0.43 4.67 -9.70
C CYS A 4 0.27 5.82 -10.71
N MET A 5 -0.69 6.72 -10.47
CA MET A 5 -0.90 7.89 -11.31
C MET A 5 0.29 8.89 -11.24
N LEU A 6 1.02 8.95 -10.11
CA LEU A 6 2.24 9.76 -10.00
C LEU A 6 3.40 9.22 -10.83
N SER A 7 3.45 7.89 -11.02
CA SER A 7 4.44 7.22 -11.88
C SER A 7 3.95 6.99 -13.32
N ASP A 8 2.74 7.42 -13.68
CA ASP A 8 2.20 7.21 -15.04
C ASP A 8 3.07 7.95 -16.06
N SER A 9 3.22 7.41 -17.27
CA SER A 9 3.99 8.01 -18.35
C SER A 9 3.34 9.28 -18.90
N ARG A 10 2.01 9.41 -18.79
CA ARG A 10 1.21 10.53 -19.29
C ARG A 10 1.27 11.73 -18.33
N PRO A 11 1.80 12.90 -18.75
CA PRO A 11 1.96 14.07 -17.88
C PRO A 11 0.67 14.57 -17.24
N HIS A 12 -0.44 14.59 -17.99
CA HIS A 12 -1.73 15.07 -17.50
C HIS A 12 -2.29 14.23 -16.35
N ILE A 13 -1.95 12.94 -16.28
CA ILE A 13 -2.37 12.04 -15.20
C ILE A 13 -1.56 12.26 -13.94
N ARG A 14 -0.25 12.46 -14.10
CA ARG A 14 0.63 12.84 -12.98
C ARG A 14 0.15 14.14 -12.35
N GLU A 15 -0.15 15.15 -13.17
CA GLU A 15 -0.68 16.42 -12.69
C GLU A 15 -2.02 16.24 -11.96
N LEU A 16 -2.94 15.47 -12.55
CA LEU A 16 -4.23 15.15 -11.93
C LEU A 16 -4.06 14.46 -10.58
N ALA A 17 -3.11 13.53 -10.45
CA ALA A 17 -2.80 12.85 -9.20
C ALA A 17 -2.32 13.81 -8.12
N ILE A 18 -1.34 14.67 -8.46
CA ILE A 18 -0.80 15.65 -7.50
C ILE A 18 -1.91 16.61 -7.05
N ARG A 19 -2.75 17.12 -7.96
CA ARG A 19 -3.89 17.97 -7.60
C ARG A 19 -4.84 17.27 -6.63
N ARG A 20 -5.15 15.99 -6.85
CA ARG A 20 -5.98 15.18 -5.95
C ARG A 20 -5.32 14.99 -4.58
N ILE A 21 -4.03 14.70 -4.54
CA ILE A 21 -3.26 14.52 -3.29
C ILE A 21 -3.21 15.82 -2.48
N LEU A 22 -2.97 16.96 -3.14
CA LEU A 22 -2.97 18.28 -2.49
C LEU A 22 -4.34 18.58 -1.86
N ASN A 23 -5.43 18.27 -2.55
CA ASN A 23 -6.78 18.43 -2.01
C ASN A 23 -7.04 17.48 -0.83
N ALA A 24 -6.56 16.23 -0.91
CA ALA A 24 -6.69 15.27 0.18
C ALA A 24 -5.92 15.69 1.43
N LYS A 25 -4.66 16.14 1.30
CA LYS A 25 -3.85 16.65 2.42
C LYS A 25 -4.47 17.88 3.10
N LYS A 26 -5.07 18.80 2.33
CA LYS A 26 -5.79 19.96 2.90
C LYS A 26 -7.00 19.58 3.75
N ARG A 27 -7.62 18.43 3.45
CA ARG A 27 -8.79 17.90 4.18
C ARG A 27 -8.37 16.94 5.29
N GLU A 28 -7.09 16.57 5.36
CA GLU A 28 -6.59 15.61 6.33
C GLU A 28 -6.60 16.25 7.72
N ASN A 29 -7.40 15.69 8.63
CA ASN A 29 -7.33 16.02 10.04
C ASN A 29 -6.38 15.03 10.72
N SER A 30 -5.26 15.52 11.26
CA SER A 30 -4.22 14.72 11.91
C SER A 30 -4.70 13.93 13.13
N GLU A 31 -5.86 14.28 13.70
CA GLU A 31 -6.43 13.61 14.87
C GLU A 31 -7.26 12.37 14.53
N ILE A 32 -7.68 12.21 13.28
CA ILE A 32 -8.62 11.16 12.87
C ILE A 32 -7.87 10.00 12.22
N ILE A 33 -8.05 8.79 12.77
CA ILE A 33 -7.56 7.55 12.16
C ILE A 33 -8.25 7.38 10.81
N ARG A 34 -7.45 7.23 9.74
CA ARG A 34 -7.94 6.97 8.38
C ARG A 34 -8.83 5.70 8.36
N PRO A 35 -10.13 5.81 8.03
CA PRO A 35 -10.96 4.64 7.85
C PRO A 35 -10.59 3.91 6.55
N PHE A 36 -10.60 2.58 6.58
CA PHE A 36 -10.50 1.78 5.36
C PHE A 36 -11.88 1.67 4.70
N ILE A 37 -12.15 2.55 3.74
CA ILE A 37 -13.39 2.56 2.96
C ILE A 37 -13.09 2.03 1.57
N ILE A 38 -13.85 1.02 1.14
CA ILE A 38 -13.76 0.47 -0.21
C ILE A 38 -14.61 1.37 -1.12
N PRO A 39 -14.00 2.10 -2.07
CA PRO A 39 -14.74 2.95 -2.99
C PRO A 39 -15.51 2.10 -4.00
N ARG A 40 -16.66 2.61 -4.45
CA ARG A 40 -17.43 1.96 -5.51
C ARG A 40 -16.65 2.04 -6.82
N LEU A 41 -16.41 0.88 -7.44
CA LEU A 41 -15.67 0.78 -8.70
C LEU A 41 -16.61 1.00 -9.89
N ASN A 42 -16.12 1.73 -10.89
CA ASN A 42 -16.74 1.84 -12.20
C ASN A 42 -16.17 0.77 -13.13
N PHE A 43 -16.95 -0.28 -13.39
CA PHE A 43 -16.54 -1.38 -14.28
C PHE A 43 -16.66 -1.04 -15.77
N GLU A 44 -17.33 0.06 -16.11
CA GLU A 44 -17.45 0.58 -17.48
C GLU A 44 -16.28 1.51 -17.84
N ALA A 45 -15.30 1.69 -16.94
CA ALA A 45 -14.17 2.58 -17.16
C ALA A 45 -13.18 2.00 -18.19
N ASP A 46 -12.92 2.77 -19.25
CA ASP A 46 -11.91 2.42 -20.28
C ASP A 46 -10.46 2.61 -19.79
N ASP A 47 -10.26 3.49 -18.81
CA ASP A 47 -8.94 3.78 -18.23
C ASP A 47 -9.02 3.71 -16.71
N TYR A 48 -7.93 3.25 -16.10
CA TYR A 48 -7.84 3.05 -14.66
C TYR A 48 -8.02 4.37 -13.89
N THR A 49 -7.73 5.50 -14.54
CA THR A 49 -7.94 6.84 -13.96
C THR A 49 -9.40 7.13 -13.62
N ASN A 50 -10.35 6.44 -14.27
CA ASN A 50 -11.80 6.59 -14.11
C ASN A 50 -12.45 5.42 -13.33
N LEU A 51 -11.65 4.49 -12.80
CA LEU A 51 -12.16 3.35 -12.01
C LEU A 51 -12.86 3.77 -10.72
N ILE A 52 -12.47 4.91 -10.14
CA ILE A 52 -13.07 5.46 -8.93
C ILE A 52 -13.65 6.84 -9.25
N ASP A 53 -14.83 7.11 -8.71
CA ASP A 53 -15.35 8.46 -8.68
C ASP A 53 -14.61 9.30 -7.63
N TRP A 54 -13.73 10.18 -8.08
CA TRP A 54 -12.89 11.00 -7.21
C TRP A 54 -13.60 12.21 -6.60
N GLN A 55 -14.82 12.53 -7.06
CA GLN A 55 -15.59 13.66 -6.53
C GLN A 55 -16.45 13.23 -5.34
N ASN A 56 -17.06 12.05 -5.44
CA ASN A 56 -18.02 11.55 -4.46
C ASN A 56 -17.39 10.65 -3.38
N ASN A 57 -16.10 10.33 -3.48
CA ASN A 57 -15.39 9.53 -2.47
C ASN A 57 -14.44 10.39 -1.64
N ASP A 58 -14.35 10.10 -0.34
CA ASP A 58 -13.36 10.68 0.56
C ASP A 58 -11.98 10.13 0.26
N ILE A 59 -11.15 10.95 -0.38
CA ILE A 59 -9.78 10.62 -0.74
C ILE A 59 -8.88 10.99 0.43
N THR A 60 -8.11 10.01 0.92
CA THR A 60 -7.02 10.27 1.86
C THR A 60 -5.68 10.22 1.16
N PRO A 61 -4.71 11.08 1.52
CA PRO A 61 -3.44 11.15 0.81
C PRO A 61 -2.65 9.84 1.01
N PRO A 62 -1.93 9.31 0.02
CA PRO A 62 -1.20 8.07 0.21
C PRO A 62 -0.18 8.15 1.37
N PRO A 63 -0.04 7.11 2.22
CA PRO A 63 0.90 7.13 3.35
C PRO A 63 2.35 7.41 2.94
N LEU A 64 2.74 6.93 1.74
CA LEU A 64 4.07 7.19 1.18
C LEU A 64 4.37 8.69 1.00
N LEU A 65 3.33 9.51 0.87
CA LEU A 65 3.44 10.95 0.68
C LEU A 65 3.16 11.75 1.95
N GLN A 66 3.01 11.08 3.10
CA GLN A 66 2.68 11.73 4.36
C GLN A 66 3.72 12.81 4.72
N TYR A 67 5.00 12.48 4.58
CA TYR A 67 6.12 13.36 4.96
C TYR A 67 6.47 14.44 3.94
N PHE A 68 5.85 14.43 2.75
CA PHE A 68 6.10 15.46 1.74
C PHE A 68 5.27 16.71 2.01
N GLU A 69 5.91 17.87 1.95
CA GLU A 69 5.23 19.14 2.13
C GLU A 69 4.36 19.51 0.92
N LEU A 70 3.33 20.33 1.14
CA LEU A 70 2.43 20.75 0.06
C LEU A 70 3.16 21.51 -1.05
N ASP A 71 4.15 22.33 -0.69
CA ASP A 71 4.91 23.14 -1.64
C ASP A 71 5.96 22.32 -2.40
N GLU A 72 6.53 21.29 -1.77
CA GLU A 72 7.37 20.29 -2.45
C GLU A 72 6.57 19.49 -3.48
N LEU A 73 5.33 19.10 -3.16
CA LEU A 73 4.46 18.44 -4.14
C LEU A 73 4.07 19.37 -5.30
N ARG A 74 3.94 20.67 -5.04
CA ARG A 74 3.63 21.68 -6.08
C ARG A 74 4.82 21.98 -6.97
N SER A 75 6.05 22.02 -6.43
CA SER A 75 7.24 22.25 -7.25
C SER A 75 7.44 21.12 -8.25
N ILE A 76 7.08 19.88 -7.91
CA ILE A 76 7.10 18.75 -8.85
C ILE A 76 6.22 19.01 -10.09
N ILE A 77 5.04 19.65 -9.93
CA ILE A 77 4.19 20.02 -11.09
C ILE A 77 4.88 21.06 -11.97
N LYS A 78 5.52 22.07 -11.37
CA LYS A 78 6.06 23.24 -12.09
C LYS A 78 7.39 22.98 -12.76
N GLU A 79 8.31 22.32 -12.05
CA GLU A 79 9.70 22.20 -12.47
C GLU A 79 9.91 21.02 -13.43
N THR A 80 9.05 20.01 -13.38
CA THR A 80 9.30 18.76 -14.10
C THR A 80 8.03 18.11 -14.68
N PRO A 81 7.44 18.70 -15.74
CA PRO A 81 6.36 18.04 -16.47
C PRO A 81 6.79 16.69 -17.06
N ASN A 82 8.10 16.43 -17.24
CA ASN A 82 8.64 15.20 -17.83
C ASN A 82 9.38 14.27 -16.85
N LYS A 83 9.57 14.64 -15.58
CA LYS A 83 10.20 13.74 -14.60
C LYS A 83 9.13 12.86 -14.00
N VAL A 84 9.30 11.55 -14.18
CA VAL A 84 8.48 10.56 -13.49
C VAL A 84 8.97 10.53 -12.03
N ILE A 85 8.04 10.60 -11.07
CA ILE A 85 8.40 10.34 -9.67
C ILE A 85 8.75 8.87 -9.59
N GLU A 86 10.03 8.57 -9.42
CA GLU A 86 10.50 7.21 -9.18
C GLU A 86 10.06 6.79 -7.77
N ILE A 87 8.95 6.06 -7.73
CA ILE A 87 8.56 5.33 -6.53
C ILE A 87 9.50 4.13 -6.46
N THR A 88 10.21 3.99 -5.33
CA THR A 88 11.09 2.86 -5.07
C THR A 88 10.34 1.56 -5.33
N SER A 89 10.93 0.67 -6.12
CA SER A 89 10.35 -0.66 -6.34
C SER A 89 10.40 -1.42 -5.02
N TYR A 90 9.25 -1.58 -4.37
CA TYR A 90 9.12 -2.44 -3.22
C TYR A 90 8.93 -3.87 -3.72
N PRO A 91 9.85 -4.81 -3.45
CA PRO A 91 9.71 -6.18 -3.93
C PRO A 91 8.47 -6.83 -3.27
N CYS A 92 7.42 -7.04 -4.06
CA CYS A 92 6.18 -7.69 -3.59
C CYS A 92 6.33 -9.21 -3.46
N HIS A 93 7.32 -9.80 -4.11
CA HIS A 93 7.56 -11.26 -4.16
C HIS A 93 8.81 -11.65 -3.36
N THR A 94 8.98 -11.08 -2.16
CA THR A 94 10.02 -11.57 -1.27
C THR A 94 9.61 -12.89 -0.65
N GLN A 95 10.59 -13.72 -0.29
CA GLN A 95 10.35 -14.97 0.43
C GLN A 95 9.56 -14.74 1.73
N ALA A 96 9.75 -13.59 2.39
CA ALA A 96 8.99 -13.21 3.58
C ALA A 96 7.48 -13.05 3.27
N VAL A 97 7.14 -12.41 2.15
CA VAL A 97 5.74 -12.26 1.70
C VAL A 97 5.15 -13.63 1.38
N GLU A 98 5.86 -14.48 0.65
CA GLU A 98 5.39 -15.85 0.33
C GLU A 98 5.13 -16.67 1.61
N ARG A 99 6.05 -16.62 2.58
CA ARG A 99 5.89 -17.28 3.88
C ARG A 99 4.69 -16.75 4.66
N CYS A 100 4.43 -15.44 4.59
CA CYS A 100 3.28 -14.80 5.22
C CYS A 100 1.97 -15.27 4.59
N VAL A 101 1.86 -15.21 3.25
CA VAL A 101 0.68 -15.68 2.50
C VAL A 101 0.37 -17.14 2.81
N LYS A 102 1.41 -17.99 2.86
CA LYS A 102 1.27 -19.40 3.25
C LYS A 102 0.67 -19.53 4.66
N LEU A 103 1.22 -18.82 5.65
CA LEU A 103 0.74 -18.90 7.04
C LEU A 103 -0.71 -18.44 7.18
N VAL A 104 -1.08 -17.33 6.53
CA VAL A 104 -2.44 -16.80 6.57
C VAL A 104 -3.44 -17.75 5.90
N THR A 105 -3.01 -18.42 4.82
CA THR A 105 -3.82 -19.42 4.12
C THR A 105 -4.03 -20.67 4.98
N GLU A 106 -2.96 -21.21 5.58
CA GLU A 106 -3.04 -22.33 6.53
C GLU A 106 -3.98 -22.03 7.71
N ALA A 107 -3.87 -20.82 8.29
CA ALA A 107 -4.74 -20.38 9.37
C ALA A 107 -6.21 -20.29 8.94
N SER A 108 -6.47 -19.80 7.73
CA SER A 108 -7.82 -19.65 7.18
C SER A 108 -8.48 -20.97 6.81
N LEU A 109 -7.69 -21.97 6.39
CA LEU A 109 -8.18 -23.32 6.13
C LEU A 109 -8.48 -24.08 7.44
N SER A 110 -7.68 -23.86 8.48
CA SER A 110 -7.76 -24.64 9.72
C SER A 110 -8.81 -24.11 10.70
N ILE A 111 -9.09 -22.80 10.69
CA ILE A 111 -9.82 -22.13 11.77
C ILE A 111 -10.82 -21.11 11.21
N VAL A 112 -12.05 -21.15 11.74
CA VAL A 112 -13.09 -20.18 11.44
C VAL A 112 -13.11 -19.05 12.49
N GLY A 113 -13.25 -17.81 12.03
CA GLY A 113 -13.40 -16.61 12.86
C GLY A 113 -12.11 -15.80 13.04
N PHE A 114 -12.26 -14.47 13.03
CA PHE A 114 -11.13 -13.53 13.04
C PHE A 114 -10.20 -13.71 14.26
N LYS A 115 -10.75 -13.67 15.48
CA LYS A 115 -9.94 -13.75 16.72
C LYS A 115 -9.15 -15.06 16.83
N LYS A 116 -9.77 -16.19 16.46
CA LYS A 116 -9.12 -17.50 16.53
C LYS A 116 -8.02 -17.65 15.48
N ARG A 117 -8.24 -17.17 14.26
CA ARG A 117 -7.21 -17.15 13.20
C ARG A 117 -6.02 -16.29 13.58
N ASP A 118 -6.28 -15.10 14.12
CA ASP A 118 -5.22 -14.20 14.62
C ASP A 118 -4.39 -14.87 15.75
N GLY A 119 -5.06 -15.52 16.71
CA GLY A 119 -4.40 -16.30 17.76
C GLY A 119 -3.51 -17.43 17.22
N PHE A 120 -3.98 -18.16 16.20
CA PHE A 120 -3.18 -19.21 15.56
C PHE A 120 -1.94 -18.66 14.86
N ILE A 121 -2.09 -17.56 14.12
CA ILE A 121 -0.97 -16.90 13.43
C ILE A 121 0.07 -16.46 14.46
N LYS A 122 -0.35 -15.78 15.53
CA LYS A 122 0.55 -15.33 16.61
C LYS A 122 1.27 -16.49 17.28
N ALA A 123 0.55 -17.54 17.69
CA ALA A 123 1.14 -18.72 18.31
C ALA A 123 2.17 -19.41 17.38
N ARG A 124 1.89 -19.49 16.08
CA ARG A 124 2.84 -20.04 15.10
C ARG A 124 4.07 -19.16 14.95
N LEU A 125 3.91 -17.84 14.91
CA LEU A 125 5.03 -16.90 14.84
C LEU A 125 5.91 -16.97 16.09
N ASP A 126 5.31 -17.05 17.28
CA ASP A 126 6.06 -17.16 18.53
C ASP A 126 6.77 -18.52 18.64
N SER A 127 6.12 -19.62 18.23
CA SER A 127 6.78 -20.92 18.10
C SER A 127 7.98 -20.88 17.13
N ARG A 128 7.89 -20.14 16.01
CA ARG A 128 9.01 -19.97 15.07
C ARG A 128 10.14 -19.14 15.65
N LYS A 129 9.86 -18.14 16.49
CA LYS A 129 10.91 -17.35 17.17
C LYS A 129 11.69 -18.17 18.20
N LEU A 130 11.07 -19.18 18.79
CA LEU A 130 11.75 -20.10 19.71
C LEU A 130 12.66 -21.08 18.98
N MET A 131 12.51 -21.26 17.67
CA MET A 131 13.39 -22.14 16.90
C MET A 131 14.74 -21.46 16.67
N PRO A 132 15.86 -22.20 16.81
CA PRO A 132 17.17 -21.70 16.46
C PRO A 132 17.21 -21.25 15.00
N GLN A 133 17.86 -20.11 14.76
CA GLN A 133 18.10 -19.59 13.42
C GLN A 133 19.33 -20.30 12.84
N PHE A 134 19.18 -20.86 11.65
CA PHE A 134 20.24 -21.54 10.93
C PHE A 134 20.52 -20.79 9.63
N GLU A 135 21.78 -20.44 9.41
CA GLU A 135 22.22 -19.73 8.20
C GLU A 135 22.54 -20.75 7.09
N SER A 136 22.95 -21.96 7.47
CA SER A 136 23.30 -23.03 6.53
C SER A 136 22.68 -24.38 6.91
N LYS A 137 22.55 -25.29 5.94
CA LYS A 137 22.08 -26.67 6.20
C LYS A 137 23.01 -27.45 7.13
N LYS A 138 24.28 -27.06 7.27
CA LYS A 138 25.23 -27.76 8.15
C LYS A 138 24.91 -27.51 9.62
N ASP A 139 24.35 -26.34 9.93
CA ASP A 139 23.99 -25.93 11.27
C ASP A 139 22.84 -26.79 11.85
N PHE A 140 22.11 -27.51 10.98
CA PHE A 140 21.05 -28.44 11.34
C PHE A 140 21.55 -29.81 11.82
N LEU A 141 22.83 -30.12 11.59
CA LEU A 141 23.45 -31.42 11.88
C LEU A 141 24.36 -31.38 13.12
N GLN A 142 24.42 -30.25 13.83
CA GLN A 142 25.08 -30.11 15.14
C GLN A 142 24.09 -30.32 16.26
#